data_AF-A0A1X3GT11-F1
#
_entry.id   AF-A0A1X3GT11-F1
#
_cell.length_a   1.000
_cell.length_b   1.000
_cell.length_c   1.000
_cell.angle_alpha   90.00
_cell.angle_beta   90.00
_cell.angle_gamma   90.00
#
_symmetry.space_group_name_H-M   'P 1'
#
loop_
_entity.id
_entity.type
_entity.pdbx_description
1 polymer ?
#
loop_
_entity_poly.entity_id
_entity_poly.type
_entity_poly.pdbx_seq_one_letter_code
_entity_poly.pdbx_strand_id
1 'polypeptide(L)' 'MPNAIELIVDGYVRLNNRRALDDLRMQRRKLAVDLKARTGFDFRPTIQQIEEDIAVIEAGLARLDGAAAS' A
#
# COMPACT_ATOMS: atom_id res chain seq x y z
N MET A 1 18.17 -1.10 -1.66
CA MET A 1 17.49 -0.26 -2.66
C MET A 1 16.06 -0.12 -2.21
N PRO A 2 15.54 1.10 -1.95
CA PRO A 2 14.15 1.24 -1.57
C PRO A 2 13.27 0.73 -2.72
N ASN A 3 12.24 -0.05 -2.39
CA ASN A 3 11.31 -0.49 -3.41
C ASN A 3 10.50 0.73 -3.92
N ALA A 4 9.90 0.61 -5.12
CA ALA A 4 9.18 1.75 -5.69
C ALA A 4 8.00 2.22 -4.81
N ILE A 5 7.36 1.30 -4.06
CA ILE A 5 6.21 1.64 -3.22
C ILE A 5 6.63 2.47 -1.99
N GLU A 6 7.79 2.20 -1.38
CA GLU A 6 8.36 2.98 -0.28
C GLU A 6 8.63 4.42 -0.70
N LEU A 7 9.18 4.63 -1.90
CA LEU A 7 9.44 5.97 -2.44
C LEU A 7 8.15 6.75 -2.69
N ILE A 8 7.13 6.09 -3.24
CA ILE A 8 5.81 6.69 -3.47
C ILE A 8 5.15 7.08 -2.13
N VAL A 9 5.13 6.14 -1.18
CA VAL A 9 4.52 6.34 0.14
C VAL A 9 5.23 7.48 0.87
N ASP A 10 6.56 7.49 0.88
CA ASP A 10 7.31 8.55 1.53
C ASP A 10 7.09 9.93 0.87
N GLY A 11 6.90 9.97 -0.44
CA GLY A 11 6.47 11.18 -1.15
C GLY A 11 5.12 11.70 -0.65
N TYR A 12 4.11 10.84 -0.55
CA TYR A 12 2.80 11.24 -0.05
C TYR A 12 2.80 11.61 1.43
N VAL A 13 3.58 10.92 2.26
CA VAL A 13 3.76 11.28 3.68
C VAL A 13 4.35 12.68 3.80
N ARG A 14 5.43 12.99 3.07
CA ARG A 14 6.05 14.32 3.08
C ARG A 14 5.11 15.43 2.60
N LEU A 15 4.21 15.11 1.69
CA LEU A 15 3.18 16.03 1.19
C LEU A 15 1.91 16.08 2.07
N ASN A 16 1.89 15.36 3.20
CA ASN A 16 0.70 15.18 4.05
C ASN A 16 -0.55 14.73 3.28
N ASN A 17 -0.36 13.96 2.21
CA ASN A 17 -1.44 13.56 1.32
C ASN A 17 -2.07 12.24 1.77
N ARG A 18 -2.80 12.31 2.88
CA ARG A 18 -3.53 11.18 3.47
C ARG A 18 -4.46 10.50 2.47
N ARG A 19 -5.20 11.30 1.69
CA ARG A 19 -6.17 10.80 0.71
C ARG A 19 -5.51 9.94 -0.36
N ALA A 20 -4.38 10.37 -0.92
CA ALA A 20 -3.68 9.58 -1.93
C ALA A 20 -3.19 8.23 -1.38
N LEU A 21 -2.76 8.16 -0.12
CA LEU A 21 -2.38 6.90 0.53
C LEU A 21 -3.59 6.00 0.78
N ASP A 22 -4.74 6.56 1.18
CA ASP A 22 -5.98 5.80 1.35
C ASP A 22 -6.49 5.23 0.03
N ASP A 23 -6.49 6.04 -1.04
CA ASP A 23 -6.87 5.61 -2.39
C ASP A 23 -5.92 4.49 -2.90
N LEU A 24 -4.61 4.66 -2.69
CA LEU A 24 -3.61 3.66 -3.06
C LEU A 24 -3.80 2.35 -2.29
N ARG A 25 -4.06 2.41 -0.98
CA ARG A 25 -4.38 1.24 -0.15
C ARG A 25 -5.64 0.53 -0.65
N MET A 26 -6.70 1.28 -0.95
CA MET A 26 -7.96 0.73 -1.46
C MET A 26 -7.73 -0.01 -2.78
N GLN A 27 -7.00 0.61 -3.72
CA GLN A 27 -6.66 -0.01 -5.00
C GLN A 27 -5.91 -1.34 -4.79
N ARG A 28 -4.91 -1.37 -3.89
CA ARG A 28 -4.11 -2.56 -3.63
C ARG A 28 -4.92 -3.68 -2.98
N ARG A 29 -5.78 -3.36 -2.00
CA ARG A 29 -6.70 -4.33 -1.39
C ARG A 29 -7.67 -4.92 -2.41
N LYS A 30 -8.23 -4.10 -3.29
CA LYS A 30 -9.10 -4.56 -4.37
C LYS A 30 -8.37 -5.54 -5.29
N LEU A 31 -7.16 -5.21 -5.72
CA LEU A 31 -6.35 -6.09 -6.57
C LEU A 31 -6.04 -7.43 -5.88
N ALA A 32 -5.71 -7.42 -4.59
CA ALA A 32 -5.47 -8.66 -3.84
C ALA A 32 -6.72 -9.57 -3.81
N VAL A 33 -7.91 -8.99 -3.57
CA VAL A 33 -9.18 -9.72 -3.60
C VAL A 33 -9.45 -10.28 -4.99
N ASP A 34 -9.31 -9.46 -6.03
CA ASP A 34 -9.54 -9.85 -7.42
C ASP A 34 -8.60 -11.01 -7.83
N LEU A 35 -7.33 -10.98 -7.41
CA LEU A 35 -6.37 -12.06 -7.70
C LEU A 35 -6.65 -13.33 -6.90
N LYS A 36 -7.06 -13.22 -5.63
CA LYS A 36 -7.45 -14.38 -4.80
C LYS A 36 -8.67 -15.10 -5.36
N ALA A 37 -9.55 -14.39 -6.07
CA ALA A 37 -10.73 -14.97 -6.72
C ALA A 37 -10.43 -15.67 -8.05
N ARG A 38 -9.24 -15.47 -8.64
CA ARG A 38 -8.88 -16.07 -9.93
C ARG A 38 -8.39 -17.51 -9.76
N THR A 39 -8.82 -18.36 -10.68
CA THR A 39 -8.35 -19.75 -10.82
C THR A 39 -7.56 -19.90 -12.12
N GLY A 40 -6.77 -20.96 -12.24
CA GLY A 40 -6.04 -21.30 -13.48
C GLY A 40 -4.62 -20.74 -13.61
N PHE A 41 -4.13 -19.98 -12.61
CA PHE A 41 -2.73 -19.56 -12.52
C PHE A 41 -2.31 -19.38 -11.05
N ASP A 42 -1.03 -19.60 -10.75
CA ASP A 42 -0.50 -19.38 -9.41
C ASP A 42 -0.15 -17.91 -9.16
N PHE A 43 -1.09 -17.17 -8.57
CA PHE A 43 -0.91 -15.77 -8.21
C PHE A 43 -0.30 -15.58 -6.81
N ARG A 44 0.11 -16.64 -6.09
CA ARG A 44 0.60 -16.51 -4.71
C ARG A 44 1.77 -15.53 -4.56
N PRO A 45 2.80 -15.52 -5.43
CA PRO A 45 3.90 -14.57 -5.32
C PRO A 45 3.44 -13.12 -5.51
N THR A 46 2.54 -12.89 -6.48
CA THR A 46 1.99 -11.56 -6.76
C THR A 46 1.10 -11.06 -5.62
N ILE A 47 0.29 -11.95 -5.03
CA ILE A 47 -0.55 -11.64 -3.88
C ILE A 47 0.33 -11.27 -2.68
N GLN A 48 1.40 -12.03 -2.42
CA GLN A 48 2.35 -11.73 -1.35
C GLN A 48 2.98 -10.34 -1.55
N GLN A 49 3.42 -10.01 -2.77
CA GLN A 49 3.99 -8.68 -3.04
C GLN A 49 2.97 -7.56 -2.80
N ILE A 50 1.70 -7.78 -3.15
CA ILE A 50 0.64 -6.79 -2.91
C ILE A 50 0.36 -6.63 -1.41
N GLU A 51 0.41 -7.72 -0.64
CA GLU A 51 0.26 -7.67 0.82
C GLU A 51 1.42 -6.92 1.48
N GLU A 52 2.65 -7.10 1.00
CA GLU A 52 3.81 -6.30 1.39
C GLU A 52 3.63 -4.81 1.04
N ASP A 53 3.16 -4.51 -0.17
CA ASP A 53 2.87 -3.13 -0.58
C ASP A 53 1.81 -2.47 0.33
N ILE A 54 0.76 -3.21 0.71
CA ILE A 54 -0.28 -2.74 1.64
C ILE A 54 0.33 -2.41 3.01
N ALA A 55 1.21 -3.26 3.54
CA ALA A 55 1.86 -3.03 4.81
C ALA A 55 2.72 -1.75 4.81
N VAL A 56 3.45 -1.49 3.72
CA VAL A 56 4.22 -0.24 3.55
C VAL A 56 3.30 0.98 3.54
N ILE A 57 2.16 0.91 2.84
CA ILE A 57 1.19 2.02 2.78
C ILE A 57 0.57 2.27 4.17
N GLU A 58 0.21 1.22 4.90
CA GLU A 58 -0.35 1.31 6.26
C GLU A 58 0.64 1.91 7.25
N ALA A 59 1.93 1.59 7.15
CA ALA A 59 2.98 2.23 7.93
C ALA A 59 3.09 3.74 7.59
N GLY A 60 2.99 4.10 6.32
CA GLY A 60 2.96 5.51 5.88
C GLY A 60 1.76 6.28 6.43
N LEU A 61 0.58 5.66 6.41
CA LEU A 61 -0.64 6.20 7.01
C LEU A 61 -0.46 6.42 8.52
N ALA A 62 0.05 5.43 9.26
CA ALA A 62 0.29 5.54 10.69
C ALA A 62 1.29 6.66 11.04
N ARG A 63 2.32 6.89 10.20
CA ARG A 63 3.25 8.03 10.35
C ARG A 63 2.54 9.37 10.24
N LEU A 64 1.58 9.51 9.32
CA LEU A 64 0.78 10.74 9.21
C LEU A 64 -0.10 10.96 10.43
N ASP A 65 -0.74 9.89 10.92
CA ASP A 65 -1.64 9.98 12.08
C ASP A 65 -0.85 10.37 13.35
N GLY A 66 0.37 9.84 13.52
CA GLY A 66 1.26 10.24 14.62
C GLY A 66 1.80 11.67 14.49
N ALA A 67 2.13 12.11 13.28
CA ALA A 67 2.59 13.47 13.03
C ALA A 67 1.48 14.53 13.23
N ALA A 68 0.22 14.19 12.92
CA ALA A 68 -0.92 15.07 13.14
C ALA A 68 -1.33 15.21 14.61
N ALA A 69 -0.92 14.29 15.48
CA ALA A 69 -1.19 14.31 16.92
C ALA A 69 -0.10 15.02 17.75
N SER A 70 0.92 15.58 17.08
CA SER A 70 2.10 16.25 17.69
C SER A 70 1.97 17.76 17.72
#